data_AF-A0A4U7BW17-F1
#
_entry.id   AF-A0A4U7BW17-F1
#
_cell.length_a   1.000
_cell.length_b   1.000
_cell.length_c   1.000
_cell.angle_alpha   90.00
_cell.angle_beta   90.00
_cell.angle_gamma   90.00
#
_symmetry.space_group_name_H-M   'P 1'
#
loop_
_entity.id
_entity.type
_entity.pdbx_description
1 polymer ?
#
loop_
_entity_poly.entity_id
_entity_poly.type
_entity_poly.pdbx_seq_one_letter_code
_entity_poly.pdbx_strand_id
1 'polypeptide(L)'
;LKSFLDESTAPLRRYVPTVLRVGMGVSFVYLGLIQKLADPGSALLVVEKYDLTSVVPVDPGLWVVGAGVTEIAVGLALIAGFFTRGAVALSFVLFTTTLFGLPDDPVLAHVALFGMASAVFTLGSGPLAFDRWFGRPALDDEDGSALAA
;
A
#
# COMPACT_ATOMS: atom_id res chain seq x y z
N LEU A 1 -29.46 18.93 2.59
CA LEU A 1 -27.97 18.98 2.52
C LEU A 1 -27.35 17.58 2.37
N LYS A 2 -27.57 16.65 3.30
CA LYS A 2 -27.01 15.28 3.22
C LYS A 2 -27.38 14.54 1.93
N SER A 3 -28.66 14.52 1.52
CA SER A 3 -29.06 13.80 0.30
C SER A 3 -28.48 14.42 -0.98
N PHE A 4 -28.37 15.75 -1.05
CA PHE A 4 -27.75 16.45 -2.17
C PHE A 4 -26.24 16.13 -2.31
N LEU A 5 -25.52 16.04 -1.18
CA LEU A 5 -24.12 15.59 -1.14
C LEU A 5 -23.98 14.11 -1.49
N ASP A 6 -24.88 13.25 -1.00
CA ASP A 6 -24.90 11.83 -1.32
C ASP A 6 -25.12 11.60 -2.83
N GLU A 7 -26.05 12.34 -3.45
CA GLU A 7 -26.39 12.25 -4.86
C GLU A 7 -25.26 12.79 -5.76
N SER A 8 -24.64 13.90 -5.37
CA SER A 8 -23.51 14.49 -6.09
C SER A 8 -22.21 13.66 -5.99
N THR A 9 -21.99 12.97 -4.86
CA THR A 9 -20.78 12.15 -4.65
C THR A 9 -20.95 10.69 -5.05
N ALA A 10 -22.16 10.23 -5.33
CA ALA A 10 -22.45 8.85 -5.74
C ALA A 10 -21.54 8.35 -6.89
N PRO A 11 -21.26 9.15 -7.96
CA PRO A 11 -20.34 8.72 -9.02
C PRO A 11 -18.88 8.62 -8.56
N LEU A 12 -18.48 9.43 -7.57
CA LEU A 12 -17.11 9.51 -7.06
C LEU A 12 -16.76 8.37 -6.10
N ARG A 13 -17.76 7.78 -5.43
CA ARG A 13 -17.58 6.66 -4.49
C ARG A 13 -16.84 5.48 -5.10
N ARG A 14 -17.04 5.23 -6.40
CA ARG A 14 -16.36 4.15 -7.13
C ARG A 14 -14.85 4.35 -7.23
N TYR A 15 -14.35 5.58 -7.11
CA TYR A 15 -12.94 5.93 -7.22
C TYR A 15 -12.23 6.04 -5.86
N VAL A 16 -12.97 6.00 -4.75
CA VAL A 16 -12.40 6.03 -3.39
C VAL A 16 -11.26 5.00 -3.22
N PRO A 17 -11.41 3.73 -3.63
CA PRO A 17 -10.34 2.75 -3.44
C PRO A 17 -9.10 3.09 -4.28
N THR A 18 -9.29 3.65 -5.47
CA THR A 18 -8.19 4.11 -6.32
C THR A 18 -7.44 5.28 -5.69
N VAL A 19 -8.15 6.30 -5.18
CA VAL A 19 -7.52 7.47 -4.57
C VAL A 19 -6.72 7.07 -3.33
N LEU A 20 -7.29 6.23 -2.47
CA LEU A 20 -6.62 5.72 -1.27
C LEU A 20 -5.37 4.91 -1.63
N ARG A 21 -5.49 4.02 -2.61
CA ARG A 21 -4.39 3.19 -3.11
C ARG A 21 -3.26 4.04 -3.69
N VAL A 22 -3.57 5.00 -4.56
CA VAL A 22 -2.58 5.88 -5.17
C VAL A 22 -1.94 6.78 -4.13
N GLY A 23 -2.73 7.37 -3.22
CA GLY A 23 -2.20 8.20 -2.14
C GLY A 23 -1.22 7.44 -1.26
N MET A 24 -1.60 6.24 -0.81
CA MET A 24 -0.74 5.36 -0.03
C MET A 24 0.52 4.94 -0.81
N GLY A 25 0.38 4.59 -2.10
CA GLY A 25 1.51 4.20 -2.93
C GLY A 25 2.50 5.35 -3.16
N VAL A 26 2.01 6.58 -3.34
CA VAL A 26 2.85 7.79 -3.41
C VAL A 26 3.61 8.00 -2.11
N SER A 27 2.97 7.79 -0.95
CA SER A 27 3.66 7.85 0.34
C SER A 27 4.80 6.85 0.42
N PHE A 28 4.58 5.59 0.04
CA PHE A 28 5.63 4.56 0.02
C PHE A 28 6.80 4.92 -0.91
N VAL A 29 6.50 5.41 -2.13
CA VAL A 29 7.56 5.87 -3.06
C VAL A 29 8.33 7.05 -2.49
N TYR A 30 7.65 8.00 -1.85
CA TYR A 30 8.30 9.15 -1.23
C TYR A 30 9.22 8.73 -0.08
N LEU A 31 8.78 7.83 0.81
CA LEU A 31 9.58 7.34 1.92
C LEU A 31 10.84 6.61 1.40
N GLY A 32 10.66 5.64 0.50
CA GLY A 32 11.79 4.86 -0.01
C GLY A 32 12.75 5.70 -0.86
N LEU A 33 12.26 6.60 -1.70
CA LEU A 33 13.13 7.40 -2.56
C LEU A 33 13.80 8.54 -1.79
N ILE A 34 13.03 9.33 -1.05
CA ILE A 34 13.53 10.56 -0.44
C ILE A 34 14.16 10.26 0.92
N GLN A 35 13.49 9.51 1.79
CA GLN A 35 13.98 9.30 3.16
C GLN A 35 14.99 8.15 3.28
N LYS A 36 14.97 7.16 2.37
CA LYS A 36 15.94 6.05 2.41
C LYS A 36 17.09 6.24 1.43
N LEU A 37 16.82 6.63 0.18
CA LEU A 37 17.87 6.72 -0.85
C LEU A 37 18.51 8.11 -0.96
N ALA A 38 17.73 9.19 -0.88
CA ALA A 38 18.26 10.55 -1.06
C ALA A 38 18.85 11.16 0.22
N ASP A 39 18.25 10.88 1.39
CA ASP A 39 18.74 11.35 2.69
C ASP A 39 18.76 10.21 3.73
N PRO A 40 19.70 9.24 3.60
CA PRO A 40 19.73 8.03 4.44
C PRO A 40 20.13 8.30 5.89
N GLY A 41 20.52 9.53 6.27
CA GLY A 41 21.14 9.82 7.56
C GLY A 41 20.29 9.35 8.75
N SER A 42 18.99 9.62 8.72
CA SER A 42 18.04 9.17 9.74
C SER A 42 17.85 7.65 9.74
N ALA A 43 17.85 7.02 8.57
CA ALA A 43 17.64 5.59 8.40
C ALA A 43 18.86 4.76 8.85
N LEU A 44 20.08 5.26 8.64
CA LEU A 44 21.31 4.63 9.14
C LEU A 44 21.37 4.66 10.67
N LEU A 45 20.98 5.79 11.29
CA LEU A 45 20.90 5.90 12.75
C LEU A 45 19.91 4.90 13.35
N VAL A 46 18.81 4.62 12.66
CA VAL A 46 17.86 3.56 13.04
C VAL A 46 18.52 2.19 13.01
N VAL A 47 19.25 1.86 11.93
CA VAL A 47 19.95 0.56 11.82
C VAL A 47 20.95 0.37 12.95
N GLU A 48 21.72 1.41 13.28
CA GLU A 48 22.71 1.38 14.35
C GLU A 48 22.07 1.32 15.75
N LYS A 49 21.03 2.14 15.98
CA LYS A 49 20.33 2.20 17.26
C LYS A 49 19.62 0.90 17.63
N TYR A 50 19.08 0.19 16.64
CA TYR A 50 18.35 -1.05 16.84
C TYR A 50 19.16 -2.31 16.46
N ASP A 51 20.46 -2.15 16.20
CA ASP A 51 21.38 -3.24 15.84
C ASP A 51 20.81 -4.20 14.79
N LEU A 52 20.22 -3.67 13.71
CA LEU A 52 19.50 -4.48 12.72
C LEU A 52 20.43 -5.46 11.98
N THR A 53 21.73 -5.20 12.01
CA THR A 53 22.77 -6.09 11.49
C THR A 53 22.84 -7.42 12.25
N SER A 54 22.29 -7.51 13.46
CA SER A 54 22.13 -8.77 14.21
C SER A 54 21.08 -9.72 13.60
N VAL A 55 20.08 -9.20 12.89
CA VAL A 55 19.02 -9.99 12.23
C VAL A 55 19.48 -10.49 10.87
N VAL A 56 20.09 -9.61 10.08
CA VAL A 56 20.74 -9.94 8.81
C VAL A 56 22.10 -9.26 8.81
N PRO A 57 23.21 -10.03 8.80
CA PRO A 57 24.57 -9.50 8.93
C PRO A 57 25.05 -8.90 7.61
N VAL A 58 24.49 -7.73 7.27
CA VAL A 58 24.87 -6.92 6.13
C VAL A 58 25.17 -5.50 6.58
N ASP A 59 25.86 -4.75 5.73
CA ASP A 59 26.18 -3.34 5.96
C ASP A 59 24.90 -2.50 6.23
N PRO A 60 24.92 -1.55 7.18
CA PRO A 60 23.77 -0.68 7.45
C PRO A 60 23.23 0.05 6.23
N GLY A 61 24.09 0.47 5.29
CA GLY A 61 23.67 1.07 4.04
C GLY A 61 22.89 0.09 3.16
N LEU A 62 23.27 -1.19 3.13
CA LEU A 62 22.54 -2.21 2.38
C LEU A 62 21.16 -2.49 2.98
N TRP A 63 21.03 -2.43 4.31
CA TRP A 63 19.73 -2.46 5.00
C TRP A 63 18.83 -1.32 4.57
N VAL A 64 19.35 -0.08 4.58
CA VAL A 64 18.57 1.12 4.19
C VAL A 64 18.17 1.06 2.73
N VAL A 65 19.07 0.66 1.84
CA VAL A 65 18.78 0.51 0.40
C VAL A 65 17.74 -0.58 0.18
N GLY A 66 17.86 -1.73 0.84
CA GLY A 66 16.90 -2.83 0.75
C GLY A 66 15.49 -2.41 1.19
N ALA A 67 15.40 -1.69 2.32
CA ALA A 67 14.16 -1.12 2.79
C ALA A 67 13.57 -0.10 1.78
N GLY A 68 14.37 0.84 1.30
CA GLY A 68 13.92 1.87 0.35
C GLY A 68 13.43 1.29 -0.98
N VAL A 69 14.16 0.31 -1.54
CA VAL A 69 13.74 -0.38 -2.77
C VAL A 69 12.45 -1.16 -2.55
N THR A 70 12.30 -1.83 -1.41
CA THR A 70 11.08 -2.57 -1.06
C THR A 70 9.89 -1.62 -0.92
N GLU A 71 10.06 -0.50 -0.22
CA GLU A 71 9.02 0.53 -0.08
C GLU A 71 8.61 1.09 -1.45
N ILE A 72 9.56 1.44 -2.33
CA ILE A 72 9.27 1.91 -3.69
C ILE A 72 8.50 0.84 -4.48
N ALA A 73 8.95 -0.42 -4.45
CA ALA A 73 8.29 -1.50 -5.17
C ALA A 73 6.84 -1.72 -4.71
N VAL A 74 6.60 -1.71 -3.39
CA VAL A 74 5.25 -1.77 -2.82
C VAL A 74 4.42 -0.56 -3.24
N GLY A 75 5.00 0.64 -3.19
CA GLY A 75 4.33 1.87 -3.60
C GLY A 75 3.91 1.86 -5.06
N LEU A 76 4.78 1.40 -5.96
CA LEU A 76 4.50 1.23 -7.39
C LEU A 76 3.44 0.14 -7.64
N ALA A 77 3.52 -0.99 -6.94
CA ALA A 77 2.51 -2.05 -7.03
C ALA A 77 1.12 -1.54 -6.61
N LEU A 78 1.06 -0.75 -5.53
CA LEU A 78 -0.15 -0.06 -5.11
C LEU A 78 -0.62 0.92 -6.20
N ILE A 79 0.22 1.83 -6.71
CA ILE A 79 -0.19 2.80 -7.75
C ILE A 79 -0.69 2.11 -9.03
N ALA A 80 -0.04 1.03 -9.46
CA ALA A 80 -0.46 0.24 -10.61
C ALA A 80 -1.75 -0.56 -10.32
N GLY A 81 -1.96 -0.95 -9.06
CA GLY A 81 -3.08 -1.80 -8.66
C GLY A 81 -2.82 -3.22 -9.12
N PHE A 82 -1.56 -3.62 -8.96
CA PHE A 82 -1.05 -4.95 -9.20
C PHE A 82 -0.93 -5.67 -7.87
N PHE A 83 -1.52 -6.87 -7.78
CA PHE A 83 -1.57 -7.69 -6.58
C PHE A 83 -2.07 -6.90 -5.35
N THR A 84 -3.12 -6.10 -5.53
CA THR A 84 -3.52 -5.01 -4.61
C THR A 84 -3.74 -5.50 -3.19
N ARG A 85 -4.41 -6.64 -2.99
CA ARG A 85 -4.63 -7.23 -1.65
C ARG A 85 -3.33 -7.65 -0.98
N GLY A 86 -2.40 -8.23 -1.73
CA GLY A 86 -1.11 -8.62 -1.20
C GLY A 86 -0.18 -7.44 -0.97
N ALA A 87 -0.19 -6.43 -1.84
CA ALA A 87 0.53 -5.18 -1.63
C ALA A 87 0.05 -4.46 -0.36
N VAL A 88 -1.28 -4.42 -0.13
CA VAL A 88 -1.86 -3.87 1.10
C VAL A 88 -1.48 -4.71 2.33
N ALA A 89 -1.54 -6.04 2.24
CA ALA A 89 -1.12 -6.92 3.33
C ALA A 89 0.37 -6.72 3.68
N LEU A 90 1.23 -6.56 2.68
CA LEU A 90 2.64 -6.25 2.88
C LEU A 90 2.83 -4.87 3.52
N SER A 91 2.06 -3.86 3.10
CA SER A 91 2.05 -2.54 3.76
C SER A 91 1.66 -2.64 5.24
N PHE A 92 0.69 -3.47 5.60
CA PHE A 92 0.35 -3.73 7.01
C PHE A 92 1.54 -4.28 7.78
N VAL A 93 2.23 -5.30 7.24
CA VAL A 93 3.41 -5.89 7.88
C VAL A 93 4.49 -4.83 8.07
N LEU A 94 4.81 -4.06 7.02
CA LEU A 94 5.81 -2.99 7.08
C LEU A 94 5.46 -1.97 8.16
N PHE A 95 4.23 -1.44 8.18
CA PHE A 95 3.80 -0.47 9.19
C PHE A 95 3.79 -1.04 10.60
N THR A 96 3.43 -2.31 10.78
CA THR A 96 3.48 -2.96 12.10
C THR A 96 4.93 -3.11 12.55
N THR A 97 5.82 -3.53 11.66
CA THR A 97 7.25 -3.66 11.97
C THR A 97 7.89 -2.31 12.28
N THR A 98 7.55 -1.22 11.58
CA THR A 98 8.09 0.11 11.90
C THR A 98 7.51 0.65 13.20
N LEU A 99 6.19 0.55 13.41
CA LEU A 99 5.52 1.05 14.60
C LEU A 99 6.02 0.38 15.90
N PHE A 100 6.16 -0.95 15.89
CA PHE A 100 6.56 -1.69 17.09
C PHE A 100 8.08 -1.95 17.16
N GLY A 101 8.77 -1.91 16.03
CA GLY A 101 10.22 -2.06 15.96
C GLY A 101 10.98 -0.77 16.29
N LEU A 102 10.34 0.40 16.14
CA LEU A 102 10.94 1.71 16.39
C LEU A 102 10.18 2.45 17.51
N PRO A 103 10.54 2.23 18.81
CA PRO A 103 9.86 2.83 19.95
C PRO A 103 9.70 4.36 19.95
N ASP A 104 10.46 5.09 19.13
CA ASP A 104 10.41 6.56 19.06
C ASP A 104 9.69 7.11 17.82
N ASP A 105 9.05 6.26 17.00
CA ASP A 105 8.42 6.69 15.75
C ASP A 105 6.98 7.22 16.01
N PRO A 106 6.61 8.44 15.55
CA PRO A 106 5.28 9.00 15.78
C PRO A 106 4.16 8.13 15.21
N VAL A 107 3.38 7.55 16.14
CA VAL A 107 2.22 6.68 15.88
C VAL A 107 1.15 7.36 15.01
N LEU A 108 1.04 8.70 15.06
CA LEU A 108 -0.03 9.45 14.39
C LEU A 108 -0.06 9.23 12.87
N ALA A 109 1.12 9.20 12.23
CA ALA A 109 1.23 8.97 10.79
C ALA A 109 0.79 7.54 10.41
N HIS A 110 1.10 6.57 11.27
CA HIS A 110 0.75 5.17 11.06
C HIS A 110 -0.75 4.92 11.18
N VAL A 111 -1.47 5.59 12.09
CA VAL A 111 -2.93 5.42 12.23
C VAL A 111 -3.67 5.75 10.93
N ALA A 112 -3.30 6.86 10.28
CA ALA A 112 -3.90 7.25 9.00
C ALA A 112 -3.59 6.21 7.91
N LEU A 113 -2.34 5.76 7.82
CA LEU A 113 -1.90 4.77 6.84
C LEU A 113 -2.58 3.40 7.04
N PHE A 114 -2.70 2.94 8.29
CA PHE A 114 -3.46 1.73 8.64
C PHE A 114 -4.95 1.85 8.30
N GLY A 115 -5.55 3.02 8.55
CA GLY A 115 -6.94 3.29 8.17
C GLY A 115 -7.14 3.23 6.64
N MET A 116 -6.24 3.84 5.87
CA MET A 116 -6.27 3.78 4.41
C MET A 116 -6.04 2.36 3.90
N ALA A 117 -5.05 1.64 4.44
CA ALA A 117 -4.79 0.24 4.11
C ALA A 117 -6.01 -0.64 4.38
N SER A 118 -6.66 -0.49 5.54
CA SER A 118 -7.88 -1.21 5.91
C SER A 118 -9.03 -0.93 4.94
N ALA A 119 -9.19 0.34 4.56
CA ALA A 119 -10.22 0.75 3.61
C ALA A 119 -9.96 0.16 2.21
N VAL A 120 -8.72 0.19 1.71
CA VAL A 120 -8.38 -0.43 0.41
C VAL A 120 -8.51 -1.95 0.46
N PHE A 121 -8.12 -2.59 1.57
CA PHE A 121 -8.28 -4.03 1.76
C PHE A 121 -9.76 -4.45 1.66
N THR A 122 -10.64 -3.66 2.29
CA THR A 122 -12.08 -3.93 2.35
C THR A 122 -12.79 -3.58 1.04
N LEU A 123 -12.51 -2.40 0.48
CA LEU A 123 -13.18 -1.90 -0.73
C LEU A 123 -12.62 -2.51 -2.03
N GLY A 124 -11.45 -3.14 -1.97
CA GLY A 124 -10.77 -3.75 -3.11
C GLY A 124 -9.97 -2.76 -3.95
N SER A 125 -9.59 -3.19 -5.16
CA SER A 125 -8.59 -2.50 -5.98
C SER A 125 -9.11 -1.28 -6.76
N GLY A 126 -10.43 -1.14 -6.87
CA GLY A 126 -11.10 -0.07 -7.60
C GLY A 126 -11.16 -0.31 -9.12
N PRO A 127 -11.86 0.55 -9.87
CA PRO A 127 -12.09 0.38 -11.31
C PRO A 127 -10.84 0.60 -12.18
N LEU A 128 -9.82 1.27 -11.64
CA LEU A 128 -8.58 1.65 -12.36
C LEU A 128 -7.38 0.79 -11.96
N ALA A 129 -7.60 -0.40 -11.40
CA ALA A 129 -6.52 -1.31 -11.02
C ALA A 129 -6.17 -2.28 -12.16
N PHE A 130 -4.86 -2.51 -12.33
CA PHE A 130 -4.35 -3.47 -13.30
C PHE A 130 -4.90 -4.89 -13.07
N ASP A 131 -5.06 -5.31 -11.81
CA ASP A 131 -5.67 -6.58 -11.42
C ASP A 131 -7.05 -6.82 -12.03
N ARG A 132 -7.85 -5.75 -12.21
CA ARG A 132 -9.20 -5.85 -12.77
C ARG A 132 -9.17 -5.96 -14.29
N TRP A 133 -8.17 -5.38 -14.94
CA TRP A 133 -8.04 -5.42 -16.40
C TRP A 133 -7.56 -6.79 -16.88
N PHE A 134 -6.72 -7.47 -16.08
CA PHE A 134 -6.17 -8.78 -16.42
C PHE A 134 -6.85 -9.98 -15.73
N GLY A 135 -7.69 -9.72 -14.71
CA GLY A 135 -8.33 -10.74 -13.87
C GLY A 135 -9.74 -11.16 -14.27
N ARG A 136 -10.10 -11.16 -15.57
CA ARG A 136 -11.29 -11.86 -16.07
C ARG A 136 -10.91 -13.26 -16.58
N PRO A 137 -10.91 -14.32 -15.75
CA PRO A 137 -11.24 -15.65 -16.24
C PRO A 137 -12.70 -15.65 -16.71
N ALA A 138 -12.94 -16.24 -17.88
CA ALA A 138 -14.23 -16.40 -18.51
C ALA A 138 -15.20 -17.25 -17.67
N LEU A 139 -15.99 -16.60 -16.80
CA LEU A 139 -17.12 -17.22 -16.09
C LEU A 139 -18.42 -16.42 -16.27
N ASP A 140 -18.55 -15.70 -17.39
CA ASP A 140 -19.79 -15.00 -17.77
C ASP A 140 -20.58 -15.77 -18.87
N ASP A 141 -20.16 -16.99 -19.26
CA ASP A 141 -20.78 -17.73 -20.37
C ASP A 141 -21.81 -18.81 -19.96
N GLU A 142 -21.99 -19.14 -18.67
CA GLU A 142 -22.88 -20.26 -18.27
C GLU A 142 -24.30 -19.88 -17.81
N ASP A 143 -24.60 -18.61 -17.50
CA ASP A 143 -25.95 -18.21 -17.06
C ASP A 143 -26.93 -17.93 -18.23
N GLY A 144 -26.45 -18.01 -19.48
CA GLY A 144 -27.29 -17.83 -20.68
C GLY A 144 -27.95 -19.11 -21.22
N SER A 145 -27.42 -20.29 -20.88
CA SER A 145 -27.91 -21.57 -21.44
C SER A 145 -28.91 -22.31 -20.56
N ALA A 146 -29.04 -21.96 -19.27
CA ALA A 146 -29.95 -22.62 -18.34
C ALA A 146 -31.41 -22.18 -18.44
N LEU A 147 -31.71 -21.15 -19.25
CA LEU A 147 -33.08 -20.67 -19.51
C LEU A 147 -33.67 -21.19 -20.84
N ALA A 148 -32.98 -22.09 -21.54
CA ALA A 148 -33.36 -22.56 -22.88
C ALA A 148 -33.45 -24.10 -23.03
N ALA A 149 -33.57 -24.87 -21.94
CA ALA A 149 -33.80 -26.31 -21.95
C ALA A 149 -35.02 -26.67 -21.08
#